data_AF-S5Z9N2-F1
#
_entry.id   AF-S5Z9N2-F1
#
_cell.length_a   1.000
_cell.length_b   1.000
_cell.length_c   1.000
_cell.angle_alpha   90.00
_cell.angle_beta   90.00
_cell.angle_gamma   90.00
#
_symmetry.space_group_name_H-M   'P 1'
#
loop_
_entity.id
_entity.type
_entity.pdbx_description
1 polymer ?
#
loop_
_entity_poly.entity_id
_entity_poly.type
_entity_poly.pdbx_seq_one_letter_code
_entity_poly.pdbx_strand_id
1 'polypeptide(L)' 'MAEKRKREKVKHTLTSAQEVSYARDFKMADQAGGYTPKKARH' A
#
# COMPACT_ATOMS: atom_id res chain seq x y z
N MET A 1 -22.74 4.58 20.27
CA MET A 1 -22.84 3.78 19.03
C MET A 1 -22.11 4.40 17.84
N ALA A 2 -22.09 5.73 17.67
CA ALA A 2 -21.41 6.39 16.53
C ALA A 2 -19.87 6.29 16.54
N GLU A 3 -19.23 6.40 17.70
CA GLU A 3 -17.77 6.25 17.89
C GLU A 3 -17.24 4.87 17.47
N LYS A 4 -17.96 3.79 17.85
CA LYS A 4 -17.61 2.41 17.46
C LYS A 4 -17.66 2.23 15.93
N ARG A 5 -18.70 2.76 15.28
CA ARG A 5 -18.85 2.70 13.82
C ARG A 5 -17.77 3.49 13.07
N LYS A 6 -17.30 4.63 13.61
CA LYS A 6 -16.16 5.37 13.04
C LYS A 6 -14.87 4.55 13.13
N ARG A 7 -14.57 3.95 14.30
CA ARG A 7 -13.40 3.09 14.47
C ARG A 7 -13.43 1.85 13.57
N GLU A 8 -14.59 1.24 13.38
CA GLU A 8 -14.74 0.10 12.45
C GLU A 8 -14.43 0.52 11.01
N LYS A 9 -14.96 1.65 10.53
CA LYS A 9 -14.62 2.15 9.19
C LYS A 9 -13.13 2.46 9.03
N VAL A 10 -12.49 3.06 10.03
CA VAL A 10 -11.04 3.32 10.02
C VAL A 10 -10.21 2.03 10.05
N LYS A 11 -10.70 0.95 10.69
CA LYS A 11 -10.04 -0.36 10.64
C LYS A 11 -10.08 -1.02 9.26
N HIS A 12 -11.06 -0.67 8.43
CA HIS A 12 -11.22 -1.25 7.08
C HIS A 12 -10.42 -0.53 6.00
N THR A 13 -9.89 0.66 6.30
CA THR A 13 -9.04 1.43 5.38
C THR A 13 -7.62 1.49 5.94
N LEU A 14 -6.62 1.22 5.11
CA LEU A 14 -5.24 1.42 5.51
C LEU A 14 -5.01 2.90 5.81
N THR A 15 -4.21 3.18 6.84
CA THR A 15 -3.70 4.53 7.04
C THR A 15 -2.75 4.90 5.91
N SER A 16 -2.58 6.18 5.62
CA SER A 16 -1.69 6.65 4.55
C SER A 16 -0.26 6.11 4.67
N ALA A 17 0.27 6.02 5.89
CA ALA A 17 1.57 5.41 6.14
C ALA A 17 1.60 3.92 5.78
N GLN A 18 0.53 3.18 6.11
CA GLN A 18 0.40 1.76 5.76
C GLN A 18 0.26 1.55 4.25
N GLU A 19 -0.47 2.41 3.54
CA GLU A 19 -0.59 2.36 2.08
C GLU A 19 0.76 2.54 1.39
N VAL A 20 1.56 3.51 1.84
CA VAL A 20 2.90 3.77 1.30
C VAL A 20 3.84 2.59 1.56
N SER A 21 3.82 2.03 2.78
CA SER A 21 4.61 0.85 3.11
C SER A 21 4.19 -0.34 2.25
N TYR A 22 2.89 -0.62 2.14
CA TYR A 22 2.35 -1.71 1.33
C TYR A 22 2.77 -1.57 -0.15
N ALA A 23 2.66 -0.38 -0.73
CA ALA A 23 3.08 -0.12 -2.10
C ALA A 23 4.59 -0.33 -2.30
N ARG A 24 5.41 0.07 -1.31
CA ARG A 24 6.87 -0.13 -1.35
C ARG A 24 7.23 -1.61 -1.26
N ASP A 25 6.63 -2.33 -0.32
CA ASP A 25 6.89 -3.75 -0.10
C ASP A 25 6.47 -4.57 -1.31
N PHE A 26 5.32 -4.25 -1.89
CA PHE A 26 4.86 -4.85 -3.14
C PHE A 26 5.86 -4.63 -4.28
N LYS A 27 6.33 -3.39 -4.47
CA LYS A 27 7.33 -3.08 -5.50
C LYS A 27 8.65 -3.83 -5.29
N MET A 28 9.10 -3.95 -4.03
CA MET A 28 10.31 -4.70 -3.69
C MET A 28 10.16 -6.19 -3.99
N ALA A 29 9.01 -6.78 -3.65
CA ALA A 29 8.71 -8.18 -3.93
C ALA A 29 8.63 -8.46 -5.44
N ASP A 30 7.99 -7.57 -6.19
CA ASP A 30 7.89 -7.65 -7.65
C ASP A 30 9.28 -7.60 -8.30
N GLN A 31 10.16 -6.71 -7.83
CA GLN A 31 11.56 -6.65 -8.25
C GLN A 31 12.35 -7.91 -7.88
N ALA A 32 12.15 -8.45 -6.68
CA ALA A 32 12.76 -9.71 -6.27
C ALA A 32 12.26 -10.90 -7.12
N GLY A 33 11.02 -10.83 -7.61
CA GLY A 33 10.43 -11.73 -8.60
C GLY A 33 10.95 -11.55 -10.03
N GLY A 34 11.87 -10.59 -10.25
CA GLY A 34 12.47 -10.33 -11.55
C GLY A 34 11.75 -9.29 -12.40
N TYR A 35 10.69 -8.65 -11.89
CA TYR A 35 10.06 -7.54 -12.59
C TYR A 35 10.93 -6.28 -12.49
N THR A 36 11.50 -5.86 -13.63
CA THR A 36 12.16 -4.56 -13.74
C THR A 36 11.33 -3.66 -14.65
N PRO A 37 10.80 -2.52 -14.15
CA PRO A 37 10.07 -1.61 -15.01
C PRO A 37 10.99 -1.14 -16.14
N LYS A 38 10.52 -1.22 -17.39
CA LYS A 38 11.24 -0.65 -18.54
C LYS A 38 11.43 0.83 -18.25
N LYS A 39 12.69 1.27 -18.09
CA LYS A 39 13.02 2.69 -17.98
C LYS A 39 12.45 3.36 -19.24
N ALA A 40 11.44 4.21 -19.07
CA ALA A 40 11.06 5.13 -20.14
C ALA A 40 12.31 5.96 -20.41
N ARG A 41 12.90 5.77 -21.60
CA ARG A 41 13.99 6.63 -22.07
C ARG A 41 13.33 7.99 -22.28
N HIS A 42 13.62 8.94 -21.40
CA HIS A 42 13.34 10.35 -21.64
C HIS A 42 14.20 10.83 -22.79
#